data_AF-A0A7X0LAT8-F1
#
_entry.id   AF-A0A7X0LAT8-F1
#
_cell.length_a   1.000
_cell.length_b   1.000
_cell.length_c   1.000
_cell.angle_alpha   90.00
_cell.angle_beta   90.00
_cell.angle_gamma   90.00
#
_symmetry.space_group_name_H-M   'P 1'
#
loop_
_entity.id
_entity.type
_entity.pdbx_description
1 polymer ?
#
loop_
_entity_poly.entity_id
_entity_poly.type
_entity_poly.pdbx_seq_one_letter_code
_entity_poly.pdbx_strand_id
1 'polypeptide(L)'
;MTHALLERVRGARTICSPIEDLDLGETFDVLLLASFPVHAGDVEVRRGLLRTCVRHVAEGGCVLIQREGEDYHDNVPRERKDPSGFTVRIASAEPLGDGVNSVRAEYEFPDAVWTHTFRARPLTEE
;
A
#
# COMPACT_ATOMS: atom_id res chain seq x y z
N MET A 1 4.01 19.15 -9.11
CA MET A 1 4.33 17.71 -9.04
C MET A 1 4.74 17.27 -10.43
N THR A 2 5.93 16.70 -10.61
CA THR A 2 6.41 16.24 -11.92
C THR A 2 5.72 14.93 -12.30
N HIS A 3 4.91 14.95 -13.36
CA HIS A 3 4.09 13.85 -13.86
C HIS A 3 4.88 12.69 -14.52
N ALA A 4 6.21 12.72 -14.52
CA ALA A 4 7.06 11.82 -15.30
C ALA A 4 6.81 10.31 -15.05
N LEU A 5 6.42 9.91 -13.83
CA LEU A 5 6.02 8.53 -13.55
C LEU A 5 4.72 8.16 -14.28
N LEU A 6 3.71 9.04 -14.21
CA LEU A 6 2.40 8.79 -14.82
C LEU A 6 2.47 8.78 -16.34
N GLU A 7 3.41 9.52 -16.95
CA GLU A 7 3.67 9.47 -18.40
C GLU A 7 4.10 8.08 -18.91
N ARG A 8 4.61 7.21 -18.02
CA ARG A 8 4.96 5.82 -18.35
C ARG A 8 3.71 4.92 -18.39
N VAL A 9 2.60 5.33 -17.79
CA VAL A 9 1.34 4.58 -17.79
C VAL A 9 0.56 4.91 -19.06
N ARG A 10 0.54 3.97 -20.01
CA ARG A 10 -0.17 4.12 -21.30
C ARG A 10 -1.30 3.10 -21.36
N GLY A 11 -2.51 3.55 -21.67
CA GLY A 11 -3.69 2.68 -21.82
C GLY A 11 -4.50 2.46 -20.54
N ALA A 12 -4.23 3.20 -19.46
CA ALA A 12 -5.09 3.25 -18.28
C ALA A 12 -5.59 4.67 -18.03
N ARG A 13 -6.84 4.80 -17.59
CA ARG A 13 -7.39 6.06 -17.10
C ARG A 13 -6.74 6.38 -15.75
N THR A 14 -6.07 7.52 -15.65
CA THR A 14 -5.54 8.00 -14.37
C THR A 14 -6.60 8.81 -13.63
N ILE A 15 -6.80 8.49 -12.36
CA ILE A 15 -7.68 9.22 -11.45
C ILE A 15 -6.85 9.66 -10.26
N CYS A 16 -6.97 10.92 -9.86
CA CYS A 16 -6.33 11.46 -8.68
C CYS A 16 -7.40 11.82 -7.64
N SER A 17 -7.61 10.92 -6.69
CA SER A 17 -8.49 11.10 -5.54
C SER A 17 -7.95 10.28 -4.36
N PRO A 18 -8.37 10.58 -3.13
CA PRO A 18 -8.38 9.57 -2.07
C PRO A 18 -9.12 8.34 -2.57
N ILE A 19 -8.62 7.15 -2.24
CA ILE A 19 -9.23 5.90 -2.72
C ILE A 19 -10.56 5.68 -2.00
N GLU A 20 -10.63 6.05 -0.72
CA GLU A 20 -11.76 5.89 0.19
C GLU A 20 -13.01 6.67 -0.24
N ASP A 21 -12.80 7.74 -1.02
CA ASP A 21 -13.84 8.64 -1.52
C ASP A 21 -14.14 8.40 -3.01
N LEU A 22 -13.43 7.47 -3.65
CA LEU A 22 -13.57 7.21 -5.07
C LEU A 22 -15.00 6.74 -5.38
N ASP A 23 -15.61 7.35 -6.39
CA ASP A 23 -16.89 6.94 -6.95
C ASP A 23 -16.87 7.16 -8.45
N LEU A 24 -16.79 6.07 -9.21
CA LEU A 24 -16.71 6.12 -10.67
C LEU A 24 -18.05 5.85 -11.35
N GLY A 25 -19.06 5.42 -10.61
CA GLY A 25 -20.34 4.98 -11.19
C GLY A 25 -20.22 3.77 -12.13
N GLU A 26 -19.11 3.03 -12.08
CA GLU A 26 -18.82 1.84 -12.89
C GLU A 26 -18.28 0.72 -12.00
N THR A 27 -18.44 -0.52 -12.45
CA THR A 27 -17.94 -1.72 -11.77
C THR A 27 -16.92 -2.47 -12.62
N PHE A 28 -16.09 -3.29 -11.97
CA PHE A 28 -15.00 -4.04 -12.58
C PHE A 28 -15.06 -5.49 -12.14
N ASP A 29 -14.71 -6.41 -13.05
CA ASP A 29 -14.64 -7.85 -12.75
C ASP A 29 -13.56 -8.17 -11.71
N VAL A 30 -12.48 -7.38 -11.70
CA VAL A 30 -11.35 -7.54 -10.77
C VAL A 30 -10.92 -6.18 -10.25
N LEU A 31 -10.83 -6.06 -8.93
CA LEU A 31 -10.21 -4.93 -8.25
C LEU A 31 -8.94 -5.36 -7.54
N LEU A 32 -7.85 -4.61 -7.72
CA LEU A 32 -6.58 -4.83 -7.04
C LEU A 32 -6.31 -3.71 -6.06
N LEU A 33 -6.30 -4.04 -4.77
CA LEU A 33 -5.86 -3.17 -3.69
C LEU A 33 -4.40 -3.49 -3.35
N ALA A 34 -3.48 -2.88 -4.10
CA ALA A 34 -2.03 -3.10 -4.00
C ALA A 34 -1.30 -2.04 -3.16
N SER A 35 -0.07 -2.36 -2.76
CA SER A 35 0.82 -1.56 -1.91
C SER A 35 0.41 -1.51 -0.43
N PHE A 36 -0.16 -2.61 0.06
CA PHE A 36 -0.50 -2.84 1.47
C PHE A 36 -1.46 -1.84 2.16
N PRO A 37 -2.37 -1.11 1.47
CA PRO A 37 -3.17 -0.07 2.12
C PRO A 37 -4.20 -0.67 3.10
N VAL A 38 -4.49 -1.98 3.01
CA VAL A 38 -5.28 -2.72 4.02
C VAL A 38 -4.60 -2.76 5.40
N HIS A 39 -3.29 -2.48 5.48
CA HIS A 39 -2.55 -2.35 6.74
C HIS A 39 -2.58 -0.92 7.30
N ALA A 40 -3.43 -0.02 6.78
CA ALA A 40 -3.54 1.34 7.29
C ALA A 40 -3.67 1.37 8.82
N GLY A 41 -2.89 2.24 9.48
CA GLY A 41 -2.90 2.37 10.94
C GLY A 41 -4.29 2.71 11.51
N ASP A 42 -5.06 3.52 10.76
CA ASP A 42 -6.45 3.86 11.06
C ASP A 42 -7.42 2.83 10.46
N VAL A 43 -8.26 2.27 11.33
CA VAL A 43 -9.27 1.28 10.95
C VAL A 43 -10.35 1.88 10.06
N GLU A 44 -10.68 3.17 10.20
CA GLU A 44 -11.68 3.82 9.34
C GLU A 44 -11.16 4.03 7.91
N VAL A 45 -9.87 4.32 7.76
CA VAL A 45 -9.23 4.35 6.43
C VAL A 45 -9.33 2.98 5.78
N ARG A 46 -8.94 1.91 6.49
CA ARG A 46 -9.09 0.53 6.00
C ARG A 46 -10.53 0.20 5.62
N ARG A 47 -11.51 0.58 6.45
CA ARG A 47 -12.93 0.38 6.14
C ARG A 47 -13.36 1.16 4.90
N GLY A 48 -12.86 2.39 4.72
CA GLY A 48 -13.11 3.22 3.53
C GLY A 48 -12.59 2.58 2.25
N LEU A 49 -11.36 2.05 2.28
CA LEU A 49 -10.77 1.31 1.17
C LEU A 49 -11.62 0.09 0.80
N LEU A 50 -12.00 -0.73 1.78
CA LEU A 50 -12.81 -1.93 1.56
C LEU A 50 -14.22 -1.60 1.05
N ARG A 51 -14.87 -0.55 1.59
CA ARG A 51 -16.16 -0.05 1.08
C ARG A 51 -16.05 0.39 -0.38
N THR A 52 -14.95 1.04 -0.75
CA THR A 52 -14.69 1.44 -2.14
C THR A 52 -14.55 0.21 -3.03
N CYS A 53 -13.82 -0.82 -2.59
CA CYS A 53 -13.75 -2.07 -3.33
C CYS A 53 -15.13 -2.71 -3.53
N VAL A 54 -15.94 -2.79 -2.47
CA VAL A 54 -17.30 -3.35 -2.55
C VAL A 54 -18.20 -2.53 -3.50
N ARG A 55 -18.05 -1.21 -3.55
CA ARG A 55 -18.83 -0.35 -4.46
C ARG A 55 -18.53 -0.62 -5.93
N HIS A 56 -17.27 -0.95 -6.27
CA HIS A 56 -16.81 -1.02 -7.65
C HIS A 56 -16.58 -2.45 -8.14
N VAL A 57 -16.82 -3.48 -7.33
CA VAL A 57 -16.71 -4.87 -7.81
C VAL A 57 -18.01 -5.29 -8.48
N ALA A 58 -17.92 -5.90 -9.66
CA ALA A 58 -19.08 -6.45 -10.35
C ALA A 58 -19.65 -7.67 -9.60
N GLU A 59 -20.92 -8.00 -9.86
CA GLU A 59 -21.50 -9.25 -9.37
C GLU A 59 -20.70 -10.45 -9.95
N GLY A 60 -20.25 -11.35 -9.07
CA GLY A 60 -19.37 -12.46 -9.45
C GLY A 60 -17.90 -12.08 -9.68
N GLY A 61 -17.55 -10.80 -9.53
CA GLY A 61 -16.17 -10.32 -9.56
C GLY A 61 -15.39 -10.62 -8.28
N CYS A 62 -14.12 -10.23 -8.25
CA CYS A 62 -13.26 -10.44 -7.08
C CYS A 62 -12.42 -9.21 -6.71
N VAL A 63 -12.05 -9.16 -5.43
CA VAL A 63 -11.13 -8.17 -4.89
C VAL A 63 -9.86 -8.88 -4.45
N LEU A 64 -8.74 -8.52 -5.07
CA LEU A 64 -7.41 -8.98 -4.71
C LEU A 64 -6.77 -7.96 -3.78
N ILE A 65 -6.38 -8.40 -2.58
CA ILE A 65 -5.80 -7.54 -1.56
C ILE A 65 -4.36 -7.99 -1.30
N GLN A 66 -3.41 -7.07 -1.47
CA GLN A 66 -2.03 -7.32 -1.10
C GLN A 66 -1.85 -7.08 0.41
N ARG A 67 -1.42 -8.10 1.15
CA ARG A 67 -1.07 -8.03 2.58
C ARG A 67 0.43 -8.03 2.79
N GLU A 68 0.88 -7.37 3.86
CA GLU A 68 2.21 -7.56 4.41
C GLU A 68 2.34 -9.01 4.92
N GLY A 69 3.55 -9.57 4.89
CA GLY A 69 3.82 -10.83 5.58
C GLY A 69 3.76 -10.64 7.09
N GLU A 70 3.45 -11.70 7.82
CA GLU A 70 3.26 -11.66 9.29
C GLU A 70 4.48 -11.10 10.03
N ASP A 71 5.69 -11.46 9.57
CA ASP A 71 6.97 -11.12 10.19
C ASP A 71 7.59 -9.82 9.66
N TYR A 72 6.85 -9.05 8.85
CA TYR A 72 7.40 -7.88 8.14
C TYR A 72 7.97 -6.79 9.07
N HIS A 73 7.62 -6.81 10.36
CA HIS A 73 7.93 -5.76 11.35
C HIS A 73 8.76 -6.29 12.53
N ASP A 74 9.05 -7.59 12.59
CA ASP A 74 9.66 -8.21 13.78
C ASP A 74 11.19 -8.20 13.74
N ASN A 75 11.77 -8.56 12.59
CA ASN A 75 13.22 -8.60 12.40
C ASN A 75 13.72 -7.31 11.73
N VAL A 76 13.64 -6.19 12.44
CA VAL A 76 14.00 -4.85 11.93
C VAL A 76 15.26 -4.35 12.65
N PRO A 77 16.30 -3.86 11.94
CA PRO A 77 16.32 -3.56 10.50
C PRO A 77 16.46 -4.79 9.60
N ARG A 78 15.75 -4.76 8.46
CA ARG A 78 15.88 -5.76 7.38
C ARG A 78 16.01 -5.09 6.04
N GLU A 79 16.75 -5.73 5.14
CA GLU A 79 16.95 -5.25 3.78
C GLU A 79 16.69 -6.32 2.73
N ARG A 80 16.23 -5.88 1.56
CA ARG A 80 16.09 -6.70 0.36
C ARG A 80 16.65 -5.95 -0.83
N LYS A 81 17.48 -6.62 -1.62
CA LYS A 81 17.92 -6.12 -2.92
C LYS A 81 16.87 -6.45 -3.97
N ASP A 82 16.41 -5.43 -4.66
CA ASP A 82 15.50 -5.58 -5.79
C ASP A 82 16.30 -5.97 -7.04
N PRO A 83 15.81 -6.92 -7.86
CA PRO A 83 16.46 -7.29 -9.11
C PRO A 83 16.70 -6.12 -10.09
N SER A 84 15.94 -5.03 -9.96
CA SER A 84 16.13 -3.81 -10.76
C SER A 84 17.28 -2.90 -10.27
N GLY A 85 18.00 -3.28 -9.20
CA GLY A 85 19.26 -2.66 -8.81
C GLY A 85 19.18 -1.62 -7.69
N PHE A 86 18.14 -1.67 -6.85
CA PHE A 86 18.03 -0.82 -5.65
C PHE A 86 17.82 -1.67 -4.39
N THR A 87 18.12 -1.10 -3.22
CA THR A 87 17.89 -1.74 -1.92
C THR A 87 16.66 -1.13 -1.26
N VAL A 88 15.77 -1.98 -0.76
CA VAL A 88 14.70 -1.57 0.18
C VAL A 88 15.11 -2.00 1.57
N ARG A 89 15.10 -1.07 2.52
CA ARG A 89 15.31 -1.33 3.94
C ARG A 89 14.10 -0.90 4.75
N ILE A 90 13.62 -1.78 5.61
CA ILE A 90 12.80 -1.37 6.75
C ILE A 90 13.77 -1.08 7.87
N ALA A 91 13.92 0.19 8.22
CA ALA A 91 14.94 0.68 9.15
C ALA A 91 14.47 0.62 10.61
N SER A 92 13.20 0.94 10.86
CA SER A 92 12.56 0.80 12.18
C SER A 92 11.07 0.50 12.04
N ALA A 93 10.52 -0.17 13.06
CA ALA A 93 9.11 -0.42 13.26
C ALA A 93 8.80 -0.22 14.75
N GLU A 94 8.41 1.00 15.11
CA GLU A 94 8.25 1.41 16.51
C GLU A 94 6.77 1.40 16.91
N PRO A 95 6.38 0.74 18.02
CA PRO A 95 5.01 0.77 18.49
C PRO A 95 4.56 2.21 18.84
N LEU A 96 3.42 2.64 18.29
CA LEU A 96 2.77 3.91 18.62
C LEU A 96 1.64 3.77 19.66
N GLY A 97 1.29 2.54 20.01
CA GLY A 97 0.11 2.21 20.82
C GLY A 97 -1.03 1.65 19.97
N ASP A 98 -2.02 1.04 20.64
CA ASP A 98 -3.23 0.45 20.04
C ASP A 98 -2.97 -0.55 18.89
N GLY A 99 -1.82 -1.22 18.90
CA GLY A 99 -1.42 -2.17 17.85
C GLY A 99 -1.00 -1.53 16.52
N VAL A 100 -0.62 -0.26 16.52
CA VAL A 100 -0.08 0.45 15.34
C VAL A 100 1.42 0.63 15.49
N ASN A 101 2.16 0.41 14.40
CA ASN A 101 3.58 0.66 14.29
C ASN A 101 3.84 1.89 13.41
N SER A 102 4.79 2.74 13.82
CA SER A 102 5.45 3.73 12.97
C SER A 102 6.61 3.04 12.25
N VAL A 103 6.51 2.90 10.93
CA VAL A 103 7.48 2.14 10.13
C VAL A 103 8.26 3.10 9.27
N ARG A 104 9.59 3.05 9.35
CA ARG A 104 10.50 3.81 8.50
C ARG A 104 11.07 2.92 7.41
N ALA A 105 10.72 3.22 6.16
CA ALA A 105 11.30 2.58 4.99
C ALA A 105 12.31 3.49 4.30
N GLU A 106 13.38 2.88 3.80
CA GLU A 106 14.48 3.53 3.08
C GLU A 106 14.68 2.79 1.75
N TYR A 107 14.90 3.56 0.70
CA TYR A 107 15.09 3.09 -0.66
C TYR A 107 16.39 3.68 -1.17
N GLU A 108 17.38 2.82 -1.38
CA GLU A 108 18.71 3.19 -1.85
C GLU A 108 18.85 2.80 -3.33
N PHE A 109 18.80 3.79 -4.20
CA PHE A 109 19.11 3.69 -5.62
C PHE A 109 20.58 4.08 -5.86
N PRO A 110 21.17 3.73 -7.01
CA PRO A 110 22.55 4.12 -7.34
C PRO A 110 22.82 5.64 -7.28
N ASP A 111 21.80 6.46 -7.52
CA ASP A 111 21.87 7.90 -7.66
C ASP A 111 21.02 8.68 -6.65
N ALA A 112 20.22 7.99 -5.83
CA ALA A 112 19.29 8.63 -4.90
C ALA A 112 19.01 7.78 -3.66
N VAL A 113 18.75 8.44 -2.54
CA VAL A 113 18.18 7.82 -1.34
C VAL A 113 16.85 8.48 -1.05
N TRP A 114 15.81 7.67 -0.89
CA TRP A 114 14.48 8.13 -0.51
C TRP A 114 14.04 7.44 0.79
N THR A 115 13.44 8.21 1.69
CA THR A 115 12.94 7.70 2.97
C THR A 115 11.51 8.12 3.18
N HIS A 116 10.69 7.24 3.74
CA HIS A 116 9.31 7.56 4.11
C HIS A 116 8.91 6.79 5.37
N THR A 117 8.17 7.48 6.24
CA THR A 117 7.55 6.92 7.43
C THR A 117 6.05 6.77 7.23
N PHE A 118 5.52 5.57 7.47
CA PHE A 118 4.09 5.27 7.40
C PHE A 118 3.61 4.56 8.66
N ARG A 119 2.29 4.54 8.86
CA ARG A 119 1.66 3.83 9.98
C ARG A 119 1.05 2.54 9.48
N ALA A 120 1.46 1.43 10.08
CA ALA A 120 0.96 0.11 9.75
C ALA A 120 0.32 -0.54 10.98
N ARG A 121 -0.83 -1.18 10.77
CA ARG A 121 -1.50 -2.03 11.75
C ARG A 121 -1.45 -3.47 11.24
N PRO A 122 -0.71 -4.37 11.90
CA PRO A 122 -0.72 -5.79 11.56
C PRO A 122 -2.13 -6.36 11.52
N LEU A 123 -2.36 -7.26 10.57
CA LEU A 123 -3.61 -8.02 10.48
C LEU A 123 -3.40 -9.37 11.14
N THR A 124 -4.43 -9.86 11.84
CA THR A 124 -4.43 -11.23 12.37
C THR A 124 -4.62 -12.24 11.25
N GLU A 125 -4.19 -13.47 11.49
CA GLU A 125 -4.78 -14.64 10.83
C GLU A 125 -6.22 -14.74 11.37
N GLU A 126 -7.23 -14.56 10.53
CA GLU A 126 -8.57 -15.09 10.83
C GLU A 126 -8.73 -16.39 10.05
#